data_AF-A0A7S4LBV4-F1
#
_entry.id   AF-A0A7S4LBV4-F1
#
_cell.length_a   1.000
_cell.length_b   1.000
_cell.length_c   1.000
_cell.angle_alpha   90.00
_cell.angle_beta   90.00
_cell.angle_gamma   90.00
#
_symmetry.space_group_name_H-M   'P 1'
#
loop_
_entity.id
_entity.type
_entity.pdbx_description
1 polymer ?
#
loop_
_entity_poly.entity_id
_entity_poly.type
_entity_poly.pdbx_seq_one_letter_code
_entity_poly.pdbx_strand_id
1 'polypeptide(L)'
;GKVDTVQAQIESFRARGGVPDVQTYTVLIRACKKARRQKLAREALQQMLRVGLQPNTQTYNELISASRGPKQWKTAVEDFAEMRAMGVAADVRTYTLVITAYSNGRAWRRARETFDAMQVAGVAPVSATYNALMVALRRAGRVQDVEGLLREMQ
;
A
#
# COMPACT_ATOMS: atom_id res chain seq x y z
N GLY A 1 -16.14 -24.50 4.43
CA GLY A 1 -14.93 -25.34 4.43
C GLY A 1 -14.01 -25.14 3.22
N LYS A 2 -14.52 -25.08 1.98
CA LYS A 2 -13.70 -24.96 0.74
C LYS A 2 -13.71 -23.58 0.06
N VAL A 3 -14.52 -22.61 0.53
CA VAL A 3 -14.75 -21.31 -0.15
C VAL A 3 -13.71 -20.24 0.21
N ASP A 4 -12.73 -20.61 1.02
CA ASP A 4 -11.88 -19.65 1.74
C ASP A 4 -10.47 -19.48 1.15
N THR A 5 -10.10 -20.19 0.09
CA THR A 5 -8.78 -20.05 -0.57
C THR A 5 -8.88 -19.20 -1.84
N VAL A 6 -7.76 -18.55 -2.20
CA VAL A 6 -7.65 -17.80 -3.47
C VAL A 6 -7.94 -18.73 -4.66
N GLN A 7 -7.38 -19.93 -4.65
CA GLN A 7 -7.58 -20.93 -5.71
C GLN A 7 -9.07 -21.27 -5.92
N ALA A 8 -9.80 -21.57 -4.84
CA ALA A 8 -11.22 -21.92 -4.94
C ALA A 8 -12.08 -20.77 -5.50
N GLN A 9 -11.75 -19.52 -5.14
CA GLN A 9 -12.45 -18.35 -5.67
C GLN A 9 -12.15 -18.12 -7.15
N ILE A 10 -10.92 -18.37 -7.58
CA ILE A 10 -10.52 -18.32 -8.99
C ILE A 10 -11.18 -19.45 -9.80
N GLU A 11 -11.23 -20.67 -9.27
CA GLU A 11 -11.94 -21.80 -9.91
C GLU A 11 -13.43 -21.52 -10.04
N SER A 12 -14.07 -20.98 -9.00
CA SER A 12 -15.47 -20.55 -9.05
C SER A 12 -15.73 -19.43 -10.07
N PHE A 13 -14.78 -18.50 -10.24
CA PHE A 13 -14.88 -17.48 -11.28
C PHE A 13 -14.78 -18.09 -12.69
N ARG A 14 -13.85 -19.03 -12.88
CA ARG A 14 -13.69 -19.78 -14.14
C ARG A 14 -14.90 -20.64 -14.48
N ALA A 15 -15.48 -21.34 -13.51
CA ALA A 15 -16.67 -22.17 -13.68
C ALA A 15 -17.91 -21.37 -14.15
N ARG A 16 -17.93 -20.06 -13.92
CA ARG A 16 -18.97 -19.13 -14.41
C ARG A 16 -18.63 -18.50 -15.77
N GLY A 17 -17.62 -19.03 -16.47
CA GLY A 17 -17.16 -18.54 -17.77
C GLY A 17 -16.21 -17.35 -17.73
N GLY A 18 -15.78 -16.91 -16.54
CA GLY A 18 -14.85 -15.79 -16.40
C GLY A 18 -13.40 -16.18 -16.68
N VAL A 19 -12.63 -15.27 -17.30
CA VAL A 19 -11.18 -15.41 -17.45
C VAL A 19 -10.49 -14.47 -16.45
N PRO A 20 -9.80 -14.99 -15.42
CA PRO A 20 -9.15 -14.14 -14.43
C PRO A 20 -8.08 -13.25 -15.07
N ASP A 21 -8.15 -11.97 -14.73
CA ASP A 21 -7.24 -10.92 -15.18
C ASP A 21 -6.71 -10.09 -13.99
N VAL A 22 -5.92 -9.06 -14.28
CA VAL A 22 -5.37 -8.14 -13.27
C VAL A 22 -6.46 -7.55 -12.37
N GLN A 23 -7.61 -7.19 -12.95
CA GLN A 23 -8.72 -6.61 -12.19
C GLN A 23 -9.33 -7.64 -11.24
N THR A 24 -9.51 -8.88 -11.69
CA THR A 24 -10.04 -9.99 -10.89
C THR A 24 -9.19 -10.23 -9.64
N TYR A 25 -7.87 -10.35 -9.80
CA TYR A 25 -6.95 -10.50 -8.67
C TYR A 25 -6.91 -9.26 -7.76
N THR A 26 -6.97 -8.05 -8.33
CA THR A 26 -7.01 -6.81 -7.54
C THR A 26 -8.27 -6.71 -6.67
N VAL A 27 -9.43 -7.11 -7.21
CA VAL A 27 -10.69 -7.18 -6.45
C VAL A 27 -10.60 -8.22 -5.33
N LEU A 28 -9.99 -9.37 -5.62
CA LEU A 28 -9.76 -10.41 -4.62
C LEU A 28 -8.87 -9.93 -3.47
N ILE A 29 -7.73 -9.30 -3.78
CA ILE A 29 -6.83 -8.69 -2.80
C ILE A 29 -7.57 -7.66 -1.95
N ARG A 30 -8.40 -6.81 -2.55
CA ARG A 30 -9.24 -5.84 -1.83
C ARG A 30 -10.24 -6.53 -0.91
N ALA A 31 -10.86 -7.63 -1.33
CA ALA A 31 -11.78 -8.40 -0.49
C ALA A 31 -11.05 -9.04 0.69
N CYS A 32 -9.89 -9.66 0.45
CA CYS A 32 -9.01 -10.20 1.50
C CYS A 32 -8.60 -9.12 2.52
N LYS A 33 -8.25 -7.92 2.04
CA LYS A 33 -7.98 -6.75 2.89
C LYS A 33 -9.16 -6.40 3.78
N LYS A 34 -10.37 -6.27 3.22
CA LYS A 34 -11.58 -5.95 3.98
C LYS A 34 -11.86 -7.01 5.05
N ALA A 35 -11.61 -8.28 4.74
CA ALA A 35 -11.74 -9.40 5.65
C ALA A 35 -10.56 -9.57 6.63
N ARG A 36 -9.55 -8.68 6.60
CA ARG A 36 -8.31 -8.76 7.40
C ARG A 36 -7.52 -10.06 7.19
N ARG A 37 -7.63 -10.68 6.00
CA ARG A 37 -6.95 -11.91 5.61
C ARG A 37 -5.69 -11.59 4.80
N GLN A 38 -4.68 -11.00 5.44
CA GLN A 38 -3.46 -10.54 4.76
C GLN A 38 -2.70 -11.67 4.05
N LYS A 39 -2.62 -12.86 4.65
CA LYS A 39 -1.99 -14.03 4.01
C LYS A 39 -2.63 -14.36 2.67
N LEU A 40 -3.96 -14.34 2.60
CA LEU A 40 -4.67 -14.56 1.34
C LEU A 40 -4.47 -13.44 0.32
N ALA A 41 -4.37 -12.18 0.78
CA ALA A 41 -4.07 -11.07 -0.12
C ALA A 41 -2.71 -11.28 -0.80
N ARG A 42 -1.69 -11.70 -0.03
CA ARG A 42 -0.37 -12.09 -0.57
C ARG A 42 -0.44 -13.33 -1.45
N GLU A 43 -1.19 -14.36 -1.08
CA GLU A 43 -1.40 -15.55 -1.92
C GLU A 43 -2.04 -15.20 -3.27
N ALA A 44 -2.98 -14.25 -3.30
CA ALA A 44 -3.60 -13.77 -4.52
C ALA A 44 -2.60 -13.06 -5.44
N LEU A 45 -1.71 -12.23 -4.89
CA LEU A 45 -0.60 -11.63 -5.66
C LEU A 45 0.34 -12.72 -6.22
N GLN A 46 0.72 -13.70 -5.40
CA GLN A 46 1.62 -14.77 -5.83
C GLN A 46 1.00 -15.64 -6.92
N GLN A 47 -0.30 -15.94 -6.80
CA GLN A 47 -1.02 -16.67 -7.85
C GLN A 47 -1.14 -15.85 -9.13
N MET A 48 -1.43 -14.55 -9.03
CA MET A 48 -1.46 -13.62 -10.16
C MET A 48 -0.14 -13.65 -10.95
N LEU A 49 1.00 -13.55 -10.24
CA LEU A 49 2.33 -13.63 -10.85
C LEU A 49 2.59 -14.99 -11.50
N ARG A 50 2.21 -16.10 -10.85
CA ARG A 50 2.40 -17.47 -11.39
C ARG A 50 1.65 -17.71 -12.69
N VAL A 51 0.50 -17.06 -12.89
CA VAL A 51 -0.26 -17.16 -14.16
C VAL A 51 0.19 -16.13 -15.19
N GLY A 52 1.32 -15.44 -14.96
CA GLY A 52 1.92 -14.50 -15.90
C GLY A 52 1.28 -13.11 -15.91
N LEU A 53 0.39 -12.80 -14.96
CA LEU A 53 -0.24 -11.49 -14.87
C LEU A 53 0.61 -10.54 -14.02
N GLN A 54 0.86 -9.34 -14.54
CA GLN A 54 1.68 -8.34 -13.86
C GLN A 54 0.82 -7.44 -12.95
N PRO A 55 1.15 -7.32 -11.64
CA PRO A 55 0.47 -6.39 -10.75
C PRO A 55 0.68 -4.95 -11.20
N ASN A 56 -0.30 -4.10 -10.93
CA ASN A 56 -0.21 -2.68 -11.22
C ASN A 56 -0.22 -1.85 -9.92
N THR A 57 -0.12 -0.53 -10.05
CA THR A 57 -0.15 0.42 -8.94
C THR A 57 -1.36 0.21 -8.03
N GLN A 58 -2.53 -0.09 -8.61
CA GLN A 58 -3.72 -0.35 -7.81
C GLN A 58 -3.59 -1.65 -7.01
N THR A 59 -3.05 -2.72 -7.59
CA THR A 59 -2.80 -3.99 -6.89
C THR A 59 -1.92 -3.78 -5.66
N TYR A 60 -0.80 -3.06 -5.79
CA TYR A 60 0.08 -2.75 -4.67
C TYR A 60 -0.55 -1.78 -3.67
N ASN A 61 -1.31 -0.78 -4.10
CA ASN A 61 -2.04 0.11 -3.20
C ASN A 61 -3.04 -0.65 -2.30
N GLU A 62 -3.67 -1.72 -2.81
CA GLU A 62 -4.52 -2.59 -1.99
C GLU A 62 -3.71 -3.36 -0.94
N LEU A 63 -2.53 -3.89 -1.28
CA LEU A 63 -1.64 -4.59 -0.35
C LEU A 63 -1.06 -3.67 0.72
N ILE A 64 -0.46 -2.55 0.31
CA ILE A 64 0.14 -1.55 1.22
C ILE A 64 -0.92 -1.04 2.20
N SER A 65 -2.14 -0.73 1.72
CA SER A 65 -3.24 -0.27 2.59
C SER A 65 -3.84 -1.36 3.49
N ALA A 66 -3.51 -2.63 3.26
CA ALA A 66 -3.93 -3.73 4.12
C ALA A 66 -3.12 -3.80 5.42
N SER A 67 -1.95 -3.17 5.47
CA SER A 67 -1.08 -3.09 6.65
C SER A 67 -1.71 -2.20 7.72
N ARG A 68 -2.41 -2.80 8.69
CA ARG A 68 -3.12 -2.11 9.78
C ARG A 68 -2.59 -2.55 11.14
N GLY A 69 -1.88 -1.65 11.82
CA GLY A 69 -1.44 -1.81 13.20
C GLY A 69 0.02 -1.41 13.44
N PRO A 70 0.43 -1.27 14.72
CA PRO A 70 1.73 -0.70 15.10
C PRO A 70 2.96 -1.52 14.65
N LYS A 71 2.79 -2.82 14.35
CA LYS A 71 3.87 -3.69 13.88
C LYS A 71 3.84 -3.99 12.37
N GLN A 72 2.80 -3.55 11.66
CA GLN A 72 2.57 -3.93 10.26
C GLN A 72 3.09 -2.92 9.24
N TRP A 73 3.65 -1.78 9.68
CA TRP A 73 4.30 -0.84 8.77
C TRP A 73 5.46 -1.49 8.00
N LYS A 74 6.12 -2.52 8.56
CA LYS A 74 7.15 -3.28 7.87
C LYS A 74 6.62 -3.95 6.61
N THR A 75 5.44 -4.57 6.69
CA THR A 75 4.79 -5.22 5.54
C THR A 75 4.44 -4.20 4.44
N ALA A 76 3.92 -3.02 4.80
CA ALA A 76 3.70 -1.94 3.83
C ALA A 76 4.98 -1.50 3.12
N VAL A 77 6.10 -1.47 3.84
CA VAL A 77 7.41 -1.10 3.29
C VAL A 77 7.98 -2.20 2.40
N GLU A 78 7.79 -3.47 2.77
CA GLU A 78 8.14 -4.63 1.95
C GLU A 78 7.34 -4.62 0.64
N ASP A 79 6.02 -4.42 0.71
CA ASP A 79 5.15 -4.31 -0.48
C ASP A 79 5.58 -3.11 -1.37
N PHE A 80 5.95 -1.98 -0.78
CA PHE A 80 6.45 -0.82 -1.51
C PHE A 80 7.83 -1.04 -2.15
N ALA A 81 8.72 -1.77 -1.47
CA ALA A 81 10.01 -2.15 -2.04
C ALA A 81 9.82 -3.15 -3.21
N GLU A 82 8.95 -4.13 -3.04
CA GLU A 82 8.59 -5.11 -4.08
C GLU A 82 8.00 -4.41 -5.31
N MET A 83 7.07 -3.47 -5.11
CA MET A 83 6.49 -2.64 -6.17
C MET A 83 7.57 -1.93 -7.02
N ARG A 84 8.56 -1.32 -6.37
CA ARG A 84 9.67 -0.64 -7.07
C ARG A 84 10.60 -1.61 -7.77
N ALA A 85 10.90 -2.75 -7.15
CA ALA A 85 11.72 -3.80 -7.76
C ALA A 85 11.07 -4.40 -9.02
N MET A 86 9.74 -4.46 -9.04
CA MET A 86 8.95 -4.89 -10.21
C MET A 86 8.77 -3.79 -11.27
N GLY A 87 9.34 -2.59 -11.07
CA GLY A 87 9.22 -1.47 -12.00
C GLY A 87 7.82 -0.85 -12.05
N VAL A 88 6.97 -1.10 -11.04
CA VAL A 88 5.62 -0.54 -10.99
C VAL A 88 5.67 0.87 -10.40
N ALA A 89 5.17 1.85 -11.14
CA ALA A 89 5.23 3.27 -10.76
C ALA A 89 4.37 3.58 -9.52
N ALA A 90 4.99 4.22 -8.53
CA ALA A 90 4.32 4.70 -7.32
C ALA A 90 3.57 6.01 -7.60
N ASP A 91 2.31 6.06 -7.18
CA ASP A 91 1.46 7.25 -7.30
C ASP A 91 1.34 7.99 -5.95
N VAL A 92 0.65 9.13 -5.98
CA VAL A 92 0.37 9.96 -4.78
C VAL A 92 -0.26 9.13 -3.65
N ARG A 93 -1.11 8.17 -3.99
CA ARG A 93 -1.75 7.28 -3.02
C ARG A 93 -0.75 6.31 -2.41
N THR A 94 0.15 5.75 -3.21
CA THR A 94 1.22 4.85 -2.79
C THR A 94 2.08 5.51 -1.72
N TYR A 95 2.62 6.68 -2.02
CA TYR A 95 3.46 7.44 -1.08
C TYR A 95 2.69 7.81 0.19
N THR A 96 1.46 8.28 0.06
CA THR A 96 0.61 8.64 1.21
C THR A 96 0.35 7.44 2.13
N LEU A 97 0.12 6.25 1.56
CA LEU A 97 -0.06 5.01 2.33
C LEU A 97 1.21 4.62 3.10
N VAL A 98 2.38 4.70 2.46
CA VAL A 98 3.68 4.37 3.10
C VAL A 98 4.03 5.36 4.20
N ILE A 99 3.84 6.67 3.97
CA ILE A 99 4.04 7.71 4.99
C ILE A 99 3.12 7.47 6.20
N THR A 100 1.85 7.14 5.95
CA THR A 100 0.88 6.80 6.99
C THR A 100 1.32 5.55 7.77
N ALA A 101 1.85 4.54 7.08
CA ALA A 101 2.37 3.33 7.71
C ALA A 101 3.55 3.66 8.65
N TYR A 102 4.54 4.42 8.19
CA TYR A 102 5.65 4.88 9.05
C TYR A 102 5.19 5.73 10.24
N SER A 103 4.21 6.60 10.02
CA SER A 103 3.57 7.42 11.07
C SER A 103 2.96 6.55 12.18
N ASN A 104 2.30 5.45 11.81
CA ASN A 104 1.74 4.47 12.75
C ASN A 104 2.81 3.62 13.43
N GLY A 105 3.94 3.39 12.76
CA GLY A 105 5.12 2.70 13.29
C GLY A 105 6.03 3.56 14.17
N ARG A 106 5.68 4.82 14.46
CA ARG A 106 6.53 5.82 15.15
C ARG A 106 7.90 6.05 14.46
N ALA A 107 7.98 5.80 13.16
CA ALA A 107 9.19 5.93 12.36
C ALA A 107 9.20 7.26 11.57
N TRP A 108 9.15 8.39 12.27
CA TRP A 108 8.99 9.72 11.64
C TRP A 108 10.10 10.08 10.64
N ARG A 109 11.35 9.64 10.87
CA ARG A 109 12.47 9.88 9.93
C ARG A 109 12.19 9.24 8.57
N ARG A 110 11.75 7.98 8.58
CA ARG A 110 11.36 7.26 7.36
C ARG A 110 10.14 7.88 6.67
N ALA A 111 9.18 8.39 7.46
CA ALA A 111 8.05 9.13 6.91
C ALA A 111 8.51 10.39 6.17
N ARG A 112 9.48 11.14 6.72
CA ARG A 112 10.08 12.31 6.08
C ARG A 112 10.87 11.93 4.82
N GLU A 113 11.76 10.95 4.92
CA GLU A 113 12.52 10.42 3.76
C GLU A 113 11.59 10.02 2.60
N THR A 114 10.45 9.39 2.91
CA THR A 114 9.47 8.98 1.91
C THR A 114 8.74 10.18 1.28
N PHE A 115 8.45 11.21 2.07
CA PHE A 115 7.87 12.46 1.59
C PHE A 115 8.84 13.21 0.66
N ASP A 116 10.10 13.35 1.06
CA ASP A 116 11.12 14.00 0.23
C ASP A 116 11.34 13.21 -1.07
N ALA A 117 11.38 11.87 -1.00
CA ALA A 117 11.49 11.00 -2.18
C ALA A 117 10.29 11.11 -3.14
N MET A 118 9.09 11.36 -2.61
CA MET A 118 7.89 11.60 -3.41
C MET A 118 8.04 12.88 -4.26
N GLN A 119 8.56 13.95 -3.66
CA GLN A 119 8.82 15.22 -4.36
C GLN A 119 9.91 15.08 -5.41
N VAL A 120 11.02 14.38 -5.09
CA VAL A 120 12.11 14.10 -6.06
C VAL A 120 11.61 13.27 -7.24
N ALA A 121 10.67 12.35 -7.01
CA ALA A 121 10.03 11.57 -8.06
C ALA A 121 9.00 12.37 -8.91
N GLY A 122 8.84 13.68 -8.65
CA GLY A 122 7.89 14.53 -9.36
C GLY A 122 6.42 14.26 -8.99
N VAL A 123 6.16 13.55 -7.90
CA VAL A 123 4.80 13.26 -7.45
C VAL A 123 4.39 14.33 -6.43
N ALA A 124 3.43 15.17 -6.79
CA ALA A 124 3.00 16.27 -5.93
C ALA A 124 2.27 15.78 -4.66
N PRO A 125 2.71 16.15 -3.45
CA PRO A 125 1.99 15.86 -2.21
C PRO A 125 0.59 16.46 -2.20
N VAL A 126 -0.37 15.75 -1.60
CA VAL A 126 -1.74 16.25 -1.35
C VAL A 126 -1.97 16.45 0.13
N SER A 127 -3.08 17.11 0.52
CA SER A 127 -3.40 17.40 1.91
C SER A 127 -3.35 16.17 2.82
N ALA A 128 -3.77 15.00 2.33
CA ALA A 128 -3.66 13.74 3.07
C ALA A 128 -2.20 13.31 3.33
N THR A 129 -1.29 13.57 2.40
CA THR A 129 0.15 13.29 2.53
C THR A 129 0.76 14.15 3.63
N TYR A 130 0.50 15.46 3.60
CA TYR A 130 0.95 16.39 4.64
C TYR A 130 0.41 16.02 6.02
N ASN A 131 -0.89 15.73 6.12
CA ASN A 131 -1.52 15.30 7.37
C ASN A 131 -0.85 14.05 7.95
N ALA A 132 -0.53 13.06 7.11
CA ALA A 132 0.15 11.84 7.56
C ALA A 132 1.54 12.13 8.14
N LEU A 133 2.32 13.01 7.49
CA LEU A 133 3.65 13.42 7.94
C LEU A 133 3.57 14.29 9.22
N MET A 134 2.65 15.25 9.30
CA MET A 134 2.42 16.06 10.50
C MET A 134 2.09 15.18 11.72
N VAL A 135 1.23 14.16 11.55
CA VAL A 135 0.93 13.20 12.62
C VAL A 135 2.19 12.46 13.06
N ALA A 136 3.07 12.07 12.13
CA ALA A 136 4.31 11.38 12.44
C ALA A 136 5.25 12.27 13.27
N LEU A 137 5.42 13.53 12.86
CA LEU A 137 6.27 14.53 13.51
C LEU A 137 5.75 14.90 14.90
N ARG A 138 4.44 15.16 15.04
CA ARG A 138 3.80 15.48 16.31
C ARG A 138 3.96 14.35 17.33
N ARG A 139 3.78 13.10 16.91
CA ARG A 139 4.00 11.91 17.77
C ARG A 139 5.45 11.76 18.22
N ALA A 140 6.40 12.37 17.51
CA ALA A 140 7.82 12.40 17.83
C ALA A 140 8.27 13.68 18.57
N GLY A 141 7.34 14.58 18.92
CA GLY A 141 7.66 15.85 19.59
C GLY A 141 8.35 16.90 18.70
N ARG A 142 8.35 16.72 17.36
CA ARG A 142 9.02 17.61 16.40
C ARG A 142 8.12 18.78 16.01
N VAL A 143 7.79 19.65 16.96
CA VAL A 143 6.84 20.76 16.75
C VAL A 143 7.33 21.75 15.68
N GLN A 144 8.61 22.11 15.69
CA GLN A 144 9.20 23.03 14.71
C GLN A 144 9.09 22.50 13.27
N ASP A 145 9.27 21.19 13.06
CA ASP A 145 9.13 20.57 11.74
C ASP A 145 7.66 20.61 11.25
N VAL A 146 6.69 20.51 12.16
CA VAL A 146 5.26 20.65 11.81
C VAL A 146 4.96 22.07 11.34
N GLU A 147 5.49 23.09 12.01
CA GLU A 147 5.32 24.48 11.61
C GLU A 147 5.97 24.79 10.25
N GLY A 148 7.15 24.23 9.99
CA GLY A 148 7.80 24.32 8.68
C GLY A 148 6.93 23.70 7.58
N LEU A 149 6.41 22.50 7.83
CA LEU A 149 5.57 21.79 6.88
C LEU A 149 4.24 22.51 6.60
N LEU A 150 3.65 23.18 7.60
CA LEU A 150 2.44 23.99 7.41
C LEU A 150 2.68 25.20 6.50
N ARG A 151 3.89 25.78 6.53
CA ARG A 151 4.28 26.86 5.63
C ARG A 151 4.50 26.36 4.20
N GLU A 152 5.03 25.15 4.02
CA GLU A 152 5.21 24.52 2.70
C GLU A 152 3.86 24.19 2.01
N MET A 153 2.76 24.09 2.76
CA MET A 153 1.42 23.83 2.21
C MET A 153 0.71 25.07 1.64
N GLN A 154 1.18 26.28 1.95
CA GLN A 154 0.58 27.56 1.53
C GLN A 154 1.13 28.00 0.19
#